data_AF-A0A840RWG8-F1
#
_entry.id   AF-A0A840RWG8-F1
#
_cell.length_a   1.000
_cell.length_b   1.000
_cell.length_c   1.000
_cell.angle_alpha   90.00
_cell.angle_beta   90.00
_cell.angle_gamma   90.00
#
_symmetry.space_group_name_H-M   'P 1'
#
loop_
_entity.id
_entity.type
_entity.pdbx_description
1 polymer ?
#
loop_
_entity_poly.entity_id
_entity_poly.type
_entity_poly.pdbx_seq_one_letter_code
_entity_poly.pdbx_strand_id
1 'polypeptide(L)'
;MLLQTIRPNVVQAIRAYRVEDLQQAASEAGQHFLYAHLSEANSKQDVLERIAAAFLFPEHFGKNLDALYDCMTDLVHKSGPQPGFVVVLEQLPDNAKFDRESREQLLDVFRETADYWADRRIQFRCFYSCQYPAQEAGIWESRSLEPAPQIEKPLPKSAANKAGGNPNFGMNMPLMCSAFDTSAWLNAA
;
A
#
# COMPACT_ATOMS: atom_id res chain seq x y z
N MET A 1 16.11 11.33 13.40
CA MET A 1 14.69 11.71 13.52
C MET A 1 13.95 11.24 12.27
N LEU A 2 12.95 10.37 12.44
CA LEU A 2 12.25 9.65 11.35
C LEU A 2 11.57 10.58 10.33
N LEU A 3 11.15 11.78 10.75
CA LEU A 3 10.57 12.79 9.85
C LEU A 3 11.60 13.49 8.94
N GLN A 4 12.90 13.45 9.26
CA GLN A 4 13.95 14.06 8.42
C GLN A 4 14.25 13.24 7.16
N THR A 5 14.04 11.92 7.20
CA THR A 5 14.22 11.03 6.04
C THR A 5 13.02 11.06 5.09
N ILE A 6 11.88 11.58 5.55
CA ILE A 6 10.66 11.67 4.75
C ILE A 6 10.66 13.03 4.05
N ARG A 7 10.20 13.09 2.80
CA ARG A 7 10.05 14.38 2.10
C ARG A 7 8.98 15.24 2.79
N PRO A 8 9.20 16.55 2.98
CA PRO A 8 8.12 17.44 3.41
C PRO A 8 7.05 17.52 2.33
N ASN A 9 5.80 17.79 2.71
CA ASN A 9 4.67 18.00 1.79
C ASN A 9 4.39 16.78 0.92
N VAL A 10 4.32 15.60 1.56
CA VAL A 10 4.09 14.32 0.88
C VAL A 10 2.82 13.66 1.39
N VAL A 11 2.10 13.00 0.48
CA VAL A 11 1.01 12.08 0.78
C VAL A 11 1.47 10.68 0.37
N GLN A 12 1.68 9.79 1.32
CA GLN A 12 2.20 8.44 1.05
C GLN A 12 1.55 7.35 1.90
N ALA A 13 1.65 6.11 1.45
CA ALA A 13 1.17 4.99 2.23
C ALA A 13 2.03 4.77 3.50
N ILE A 14 1.37 4.40 4.61
CA ILE A 14 1.98 4.01 5.88
C ILE A 14 2.50 2.56 5.77
N ARG A 15 3.63 2.38 5.08
CA ARG A 15 4.18 1.05 4.82
C ARG A 15 4.99 0.51 6.00
N ALA A 16 6.09 1.19 6.30
CA ALA A 16 7.09 0.76 7.29
C ALA A 16 7.08 1.63 8.56
N TYR A 17 6.20 2.63 8.62
CA TYR A 17 6.12 3.57 9.72
C TYR A 17 4.98 3.15 10.65
N ARG A 18 5.27 3.00 11.94
CA ARG A 18 4.20 2.78 12.93
C ARG A 18 3.60 4.12 13.32
N VAL A 19 2.32 4.10 13.66
CA VAL A 19 1.60 5.29 14.13
C VAL A 19 2.30 5.89 15.36
N GLU A 20 2.77 5.04 16.28
CA GLU A 20 3.49 5.43 17.49
C GLU A 20 4.80 6.19 17.17
N ASP A 21 5.60 5.67 16.23
CA ASP A 21 6.84 6.33 15.78
C ASP A 21 6.55 7.70 15.14
N LEU A 22 5.47 7.81 14.35
CA LEU A 22 5.05 9.07 13.73
C LEU A 22 4.57 10.08 14.77
N GLN A 23 3.82 9.63 15.77
CA GLN A 23 3.36 10.46 16.88
C GLN A 23 4.53 10.99 17.69
N GLN A 24 5.49 10.11 18.04
CA GLN A 24 6.68 10.51 18.79
C GLN A 24 7.51 11.51 18.00
N ALA A 25 7.74 11.26 16.71
CA ALA A 25 8.49 12.17 15.87
C ALA A 25 7.78 13.52 15.65
N ALA A 26 6.45 13.54 15.55
CA ALA A 26 5.67 14.78 15.50
C ALA A 26 5.82 15.58 16.80
N SER A 27 5.76 14.91 17.95
CA SER A 27 5.98 15.53 19.26
C SER A 27 7.39 16.08 19.41
N GLU A 28 8.42 15.37 18.94
CA GLU A 28 9.81 15.85 18.95
C GLU A 28 10.01 17.07 18.03
N ALA A 29 9.30 17.11 16.90
CA ALA A 29 9.33 18.22 15.96
C ALA A 29 8.43 19.39 16.38
N GLY A 30 7.63 19.25 17.45
CA GLY A 30 6.62 20.23 17.87
C GLY A 30 5.49 20.43 16.85
N GLN A 31 5.25 19.43 15.99
CA GLN A 31 4.24 19.48 14.93
C GLN A 31 2.90 18.94 15.44
N HIS A 32 1.81 19.39 14.81
CA HIS A 32 0.48 18.88 15.11
C HIS A 32 0.33 17.46 14.57
N PHE A 33 -0.04 16.53 15.45
CA PHE A 33 -0.34 15.15 15.08
C PHE A 33 -1.86 14.97 14.98
N LEU A 34 -2.32 14.58 13.80
CA LEU A 34 -3.73 14.36 13.48
C LEU A 34 -3.89 12.89 13.08
N TYR A 35 -4.69 12.13 13.84
CA TYR A 35 -4.89 10.71 13.62
C TYR A 35 -6.38 10.38 13.48
N ALA A 36 -6.74 9.71 12.39
CA ALA A 36 -8.10 9.26 12.13
C ALA A 36 -8.12 7.76 11.82
N HIS A 37 -8.94 7.02 12.56
CA HIS A 37 -9.19 5.60 12.34
C HIS A 37 -10.52 5.41 11.58
N LEU A 38 -10.46 4.83 10.38
CA LEU A 38 -11.57 4.80 9.42
C LEU A 38 -12.15 3.40 9.20
N SER A 39 -11.77 2.42 10.03
CA SER A 39 -12.16 1.02 9.86
C SER A 39 -13.67 0.76 9.89
N GLU A 40 -14.41 1.59 10.64
CA GLU A 40 -15.86 1.46 10.82
C GLU A 40 -16.65 2.23 9.75
N ALA A 41 -15.97 3.06 8.97
CA ALA A 41 -16.60 3.92 7.99
C ALA A 41 -16.92 3.14 6.72
N ASN A 42 -18.19 3.18 6.32
CA ASN A 42 -18.69 2.38 5.20
C ASN A 42 -19.11 3.21 3.98
N SER A 43 -19.02 4.54 4.05
CA SER A 43 -19.47 5.46 3.00
C SER A 43 -18.65 6.74 3.04
N LYS A 44 -18.56 7.44 1.91
CA LYS A 44 -17.82 8.72 1.80
C LYS A 44 -18.19 9.72 2.90
N GLN A 45 -19.49 9.85 3.21
CA GLN A 45 -19.96 10.74 4.28
C GLN A 45 -19.46 10.31 5.66
N ASP A 46 -19.46 9.01 5.96
CA ASP A 46 -19.00 8.48 7.25
C ASP A 46 -17.49 8.67 7.43
N VAL A 47 -16.72 8.43 6.35
CA VAL A 47 -15.28 8.70 6.32
C VAL A 47 -15.00 10.17 6.63
N LEU A 48 -15.72 11.08 5.97
CA LEU A 48 -15.56 12.52 6.19
C LEU A 48 -15.96 12.93 7.61
N GLU A 49 -17.04 12.39 8.15
CA GLU A 49 -17.51 12.65 9.52
C GLU A 49 -16.50 12.15 10.57
N ARG A 50 -15.93 10.96 10.36
CA ARG A 50 -14.88 10.39 11.22
C ARG A 50 -13.61 11.24 11.20
N ILE A 51 -13.18 11.72 10.02
CA ILE A 51 -12.04 12.63 9.90
C ILE A 51 -12.34 13.94 10.64
N ALA A 52 -13.54 14.51 10.45
CA ALA A 52 -13.94 15.74 11.09
C ALA A 52 -13.95 15.62 12.62
N ALA A 53 -14.49 14.52 13.16
CA ALA A 53 -14.49 14.23 14.58
C ALA A 53 -13.06 14.06 15.13
N ALA A 54 -12.21 13.33 14.41
CA ALA A 54 -10.83 13.08 14.80
C ALA A 54 -9.97 14.37 14.81
N PHE A 55 -10.22 15.27 13.86
CA PHE A 55 -9.46 16.52 13.72
C PHE A 55 -10.10 17.68 14.51
N LEU A 56 -11.16 17.40 15.27
CA LEU A 56 -11.89 18.37 16.09
C LEU A 56 -12.43 19.56 15.27
N PHE A 57 -12.92 19.30 14.06
CA PHE A 57 -13.57 20.31 13.24
C PHE A 57 -14.92 20.75 13.83
N PRO A 58 -15.36 21.98 13.53
CA PRO A 58 -16.66 22.48 14.01
C PRO A 58 -17.82 21.61 13.50
N GLU A 59 -18.90 21.52 14.30
CA GLU A 59 -20.09 20.71 14.02
C GLU A 59 -20.77 21.04 12.67
N HIS A 60 -20.54 22.23 12.12
CA HIS A 60 -21.05 22.64 10.80
C HIS A 60 -20.17 22.16 9.63
N PHE A 61 -19.44 21.06 9.80
CA PHE A 61 -18.66 20.47 8.73
C PHE A 61 -19.58 20.07 7.57
N GLY A 62 -19.40 20.69 6.40
CA GLY A 62 -20.30 20.59 5.25
C GLY A 62 -20.40 19.22 4.58
N LYS A 63 -19.84 18.16 5.19
CA LYS A 63 -19.80 16.77 4.71
C LYS A 63 -19.35 16.61 3.25
N ASN A 64 -18.51 17.53 2.78
CA ASN A 64 -17.98 17.59 1.41
C ASN A 64 -16.45 17.63 1.42
N LEU A 65 -15.86 17.28 0.27
CA LEU A 65 -14.41 17.32 0.06
C LEU A 65 -13.86 18.76 0.05
N ASP A 66 -14.58 19.71 -0.55
CA ASP A 66 -14.25 21.13 -0.46
C ASP A 66 -14.25 21.63 1.00
N ALA A 67 -15.24 21.23 1.78
CA ALA A 67 -15.31 21.61 3.20
C ALA A 67 -14.11 21.05 4.00
N LEU A 68 -13.62 19.85 3.64
CA LEU A 68 -12.40 19.29 4.21
C LEU A 68 -11.19 20.17 3.87
N TYR A 69 -11.06 20.57 2.62
CA TYR A 69 -9.99 21.46 2.16
C TYR A 69 -10.02 22.81 2.90
N ASP A 70 -11.19 23.45 2.97
CA ASP A 70 -11.37 24.73 3.67
C ASP A 70 -11.05 24.62 5.17
N CYS A 71 -11.47 23.54 5.83
CA CYS A 71 -11.15 23.34 7.25
C CYS A 71 -9.65 23.11 7.47
N MET A 72 -8.99 22.34 6.59
CA MET A 72 -7.56 22.04 6.70
C MET A 72 -6.65 23.20 6.32
N THR A 73 -7.17 24.18 5.57
CA THR A 73 -6.42 25.35 5.10
C THR A 73 -6.85 26.61 5.83
N ASP A 74 -8.05 27.13 5.56
CA ASP A 74 -8.53 28.44 6.00
C ASP A 74 -8.74 28.53 7.52
N LEU A 75 -9.38 27.52 8.13
CA LEU A 75 -9.62 27.49 9.59
C LEU A 75 -8.30 27.38 10.37
N VAL A 76 -7.41 26.50 9.92
CA VAL A 76 -6.10 26.30 10.51
C VAL A 76 -5.20 27.53 10.31
N HIS A 77 -5.24 28.15 9.13
CA HIS A 77 -4.51 29.38 8.84
C HIS A 77 -4.98 30.55 9.73
N LYS A 78 -6.28 30.68 9.95
CA LYS A 78 -6.85 31.66 10.89
C LYS A 78 -6.44 31.43 12.35
N SER A 79 -6.06 30.21 12.70
CA SER A 79 -5.66 29.83 14.06
C SER A 79 -4.24 30.28 14.44
N GLY A 80 -3.47 30.87 13.51
CA GLY A 80 -2.15 31.46 13.77
C GLY A 80 -0.99 30.70 13.11
N PRO A 81 0.27 31.01 13.49
CA PRO A 81 1.44 30.36 12.91
C PRO A 81 1.47 28.87 13.26
N GLN A 82 1.62 28.03 12.23
CA GLN A 82 1.55 26.57 12.37
C GLN A 82 2.96 25.96 12.35
N PRO A 83 3.35 25.14 13.35
CA PRO A 83 4.67 24.50 13.41
C PRO A 83 4.84 23.38 12.37
N GLY A 84 3.73 22.89 11.78
CA GLY A 84 3.69 21.81 10.81
C GLY A 84 2.66 20.74 11.20
N PHE A 85 2.38 19.84 10.27
CA PHE A 85 1.33 18.83 10.39
C PHE A 85 1.83 17.45 10.01
N VAL A 86 1.48 16.47 10.84
CA VAL A 86 1.61 15.05 10.57
C VAL A 86 0.21 14.45 10.66
N VAL A 87 -0.34 14.08 9.51
CA VAL A 87 -1.67 13.49 9.36
C VAL A 87 -1.53 12.00 9.12
N VAL A 88 -2.30 11.19 9.84
CA VAL A 88 -2.34 9.73 9.69
C VAL A 88 -3.79 9.28 9.53
N LEU A 89 -4.09 8.70 8.38
CA LEU A 89 -5.37 8.08 8.05
C LEU A 89 -5.20 6.56 8.08
N GLU A 90 -5.79 5.90 9.06
CA GLU A 90 -5.67 4.45 9.21
C GLU A 90 -6.91 3.72 8.72
N GLN A 91 -6.69 2.56 8.08
CA GLN A 91 -7.72 1.65 7.61
C GLN A 91 -8.79 2.31 6.73
N LEU A 92 -8.37 3.00 5.66
CA LEU A 92 -9.30 3.48 4.65
C LEU A 92 -10.12 2.31 4.10
N PRO A 93 -11.47 2.40 4.08
CA PRO A 93 -12.32 1.36 3.54
C PRO A 93 -12.07 1.16 2.04
N ASP A 94 -12.32 -0.05 1.55
CA ASP A 94 -12.32 -0.42 0.13
C ASP A 94 -13.58 -1.23 -0.11
N ASN A 95 -14.71 -0.54 -0.28
CA ASN A 95 -16.02 -1.16 -0.43
C ASN A 95 -16.78 -0.51 -1.60
N ALA A 96 -17.85 -1.12 -2.10
CA ALA A 96 -18.57 -0.62 -3.28
C ALA A 96 -19.14 0.82 -3.10
N LYS A 97 -19.31 1.29 -1.86
CA LYS A 97 -19.76 2.66 -1.52
C LYS A 97 -18.62 3.66 -1.37
N PHE A 98 -17.39 3.17 -1.25
CA PHE A 98 -16.15 3.93 -1.17
C PHE A 98 -15.12 3.21 -2.05
N ASP A 99 -15.30 3.39 -3.36
CA ASP A 99 -14.45 2.76 -4.37
C ASP A 99 -13.07 3.41 -4.41
N ARG A 100 -12.15 2.82 -5.15
CA ARG A 100 -10.81 3.35 -5.39
C ARG A 100 -10.84 4.79 -5.89
N GLU A 101 -11.79 5.14 -6.75
CA GLU A 101 -11.94 6.51 -7.25
C GLU A 101 -12.24 7.50 -6.10
N SER A 102 -13.18 7.15 -5.22
CA SER A 102 -13.53 7.99 -4.06
C SER A 102 -12.36 8.14 -3.10
N ARG A 103 -11.56 7.07 -2.93
CA ARG A 103 -10.32 7.12 -2.15
C ARG A 103 -9.29 8.05 -2.79
N GLU A 104 -9.05 7.93 -4.09
CA GLU A 104 -8.12 8.82 -4.80
C GLU A 104 -8.58 10.27 -4.70
N GLN A 105 -9.87 10.57 -4.86
CA GLN A 105 -10.41 11.93 -4.66
C GLN A 105 -10.12 12.47 -3.26
N LEU A 106 -10.32 11.65 -2.22
CA LEU A 106 -10.00 12.05 -0.85
C LEU A 106 -8.50 12.34 -0.70
N LEU A 107 -7.65 11.45 -1.20
CA LEU A 107 -6.19 11.61 -1.14
C LEU A 107 -5.70 12.81 -1.96
N ASP A 108 -6.38 13.13 -3.06
CA ASP A 108 -6.07 14.28 -3.90
C ASP A 108 -6.27 15.60 -3.15
N VAL A 109 -7.38 15.73 -2.41
CA VAL A 109 -7.63 16.88 -1.53
C VAL A 109 -6.50 17.05 -0.48
N PHE A 110 -5.99 15.95 0.08
CA PHE A 110 -4.85 16.01 0.99
C PHE A 110 -3.55 16.42 0.29
N ARG A 111 -3.37 16.07 -1.00
CA ARG A 111 -2.21 16.54 -1.80
C ARG A 111 -2.32 18.03 -2.09
N GLU A 112 -3.49 18.52 -2.48
CA GLU A 112 -3.74 19.95 -2.69
C GLU A 112 -3.53 20.74 -1.39
N THR A 113 -4.03 20.21 -0.27
CA THR A 113 -3.78 20.80 1.07
C THR A 113 -2.28 20.84 1.38
N ALA A 114 -1.53 19.77 1.07
CA ALA A 114 -0.09 19.72 1.28
C ALA A 114 0.66 20.76 0.44
N ASP A 115 0.24 20.97 -0.81
CA ASP A 115 0.81 21.98 -1.72
C ASP A 115 0.51 23.41 -1.22
N TYR A 116 -0.71 23.66 -0.76
CA TYR A 116 -1.09 24.93 -0.14
C TYR A 116 -0.20 25.30 1.06
N TRP A 117 0.13 24.33 1.92
CA TRP A 117 1.04 24.54 3.04
C TRP A 117 2.51 24.62 2.60
N ALA A 118 2.89 23.94 1.51
CA ALA A 118 4.22 24.00 0.94
C ALA A 118 4.58 25.42 0.47
N ASP A 119 3.66 26.10 -0.22
CA ASP A 119 3.83 27.49 -0.67
C ASP A 119 4.13 28.43 0.52
N ARG A 120 3.54 28.12 1.68
CA ARG A 120 3.72 28.85 2.95
C ARG A 120 4.92 28.39 3.78
N ARG A 121 5.78 27.52 3.23
CA ARG A 121 6.95 26.93 3.91
C ARG A 121 6.58 26.12 5.17
N ILE A 122 5.34 25.67 5.28
CA ILE A 122 4.87 24.82 6.39
C ILE A 122 5.00 23.36 5.96
N GLN A 123 5.49 22.51 6.88
CA GLN A 123 5.67 21.09 6.61
C GLN A 123 4.34 20.37 6.85
N PHE A 124 3.82 19.71 5.83
CA PHE A 124 2.62 18.89 5.88
C PHE A 124 2.96 17.46 5.45
N ARG A 125 2.66 16.44 6.25
CA ARG A 125 2.98 15.05 5.90
C ARG A 125 1.75 14.20 6.15
N CYS A 126 1.17 13.63 5.11
CA CYS A 126 0.01 12.76 5.21
C CYS A 126 0.42 11.31 4.94
N PHE A 127 0.05 10.44 5.87
CA PHE A 127 0.24 9.00 5.79
C PHE A 127 -1.12 8.33 5.73
N TYR A 128 -1.30 7.37 4.83
CA TYR A 128 -2.55 6.62 4.74
C TYR A 128 -2.33 5.11 4.72
N SER A 129 -3.23 4.35 5.33
CA SER A 129 -3.33 2.89 5.17
C SER A 129 -4.65 2.55 4.51
N CYS A 130 -4.65 1.60 3.59
CA CYS A 130 -5.88 1.03 3.05
C CYS A 130 -6.12 -0.34 3.69
N GLN A 131 -7.38 -0.64 3.99
CA GLN A 131 -7.77 -2.04 4.16
C GLN A 131 -7.58 -2.72 2.81
N TYR A 132 -6.63 -3.65 2.72
CA TYR A 132 -6.56 -4.50 1.54
C TYR A 132 -7.80 -5.40 1.55
N PRO A 133 -8.55 -5.50 0.43
CA PRO A 133 -9.52 -6.58 0.32
C PRO A 133 -8.74 -7.88 0.52
N ALA A 134 -9.15 -8.69 1.49
CA ALA A 134 -8.50 -9.96 1.85
C ALA A 134 -8.33 -10.93 0.66
N GLN A 135 -8.93 -10.61 -0.50
CA GLN A 135 -8.93 -11.43 -1.70
C GLN A 135 -7.60 -11.44 -2.47
N GLU A 136 -6.79 -10.37 -2.43
CA GLU A 136 -5.43 -10.40 -2.98
C GLU A 136 -4.39 -10.92 -1.99
N ALA A 137 -4.73 -10.99 -0.70
CA ALA A 137 -3.84 -11.54 0.32
C ALA A 137 -3.54 -13.04 0.09
N GLY A 138 -4.47 -13.77 -0.54
CA GLY A 138 -4.27 -15.17 -0.93
C GLY A 138 -3.50 -15.38 -2.25
N ILE A 139 -3.24 -14.32 -3.04
CA ILE A 139 -2.62 -14.45 -4.38
C ILE A 139 -1.08 -14.29 -4.30
N TRP A 140 -0.56 -13.56 -3.31
CA TRP A 140 0.89 -13.47 -3.07
C TRP A 140 1.45 -14.61 -2.19
N GLU A 141 0.61 -15.22 -1.35
CA GLU A 141 0.98 -16.41 -0.56
C GLU A 141 1.10 -17.68 -1.44
N SER A 142 0.40 -17.72 -2.58
CA SER A 142 0.34 -18.88 -3.48
C SER A 142 1.37 -18.87 -4.62
N ARG A 143 2.09 -17.77 -4.84
CA ARG A 143 3.18 -17.68 -5.83
C ARG A 143 4.59 -17.81 -5.25
N SER A 144 4.72 -17.86 -3.92
CA SER A 144 6.03 -17.87 -3.23
C SER A 144 6.49 -19.24 -2.75
N LEU A 145 5.77 -20.32 -3.09
CA LEU A 145 6.11 -21.70 -2.73
C LEU A 145 6.08 -22.62 -3.96
N GLU A 146 6.75 -22.22 -5.05
CA GLU A 146 7.31 -23.23 -5.93
C GLU A 146 8.66 -23.65 -5.33
N PRO A 147 8.80 -24.87 -4.76
CA PRO A 147 10.11 -25.34 -4.34
C PRO A 147 11.01 -25.41 -5.57
N ALA A 148 12.11 -24.66 -5.55
CA ALA A 148 13.15 -24.76 -6.56
C ALA A 148 13.53 -26.24 -6.78
N PRO A 149 13.58 -26.74 -8.02
CA PRO A 149 13.96 -28.12 -8.28
C PRO A 149 15.37 -28.35 -7.73
N GLN A 150 15.47 -29.25 -6.75
CA GLN A 150 16.69 -29.62 -6.08
C GLN A 150 17.60 -30.30 -7.11
N ILE A 151 18.74 -29.69 -7.42
CA ILE A 151 19.78 -30.33 -8.24
C ILE A 151 20.47 -31.38 -7.35
N GLU A 152 19.96 -32.62 -7.36
CA GLU A 152 20.61 -33.75 -6.69
C GLU A 152 21.97 -34.03 -7.34
N LYS A 153 23.04 -33.79 -6.57
CA LYS A 153 24.40 -34.20 -6.92
C LYS A 153 24.47 -35.74 -6.87
N PRO A 154 24.88 -36.42 -7.95
CA PRO A 154 24.98 -37.88 -7.93
C PRO A 154 26.20 -38.32 -7.12
N LEU A 155 25.98 -39.13 -6.07
CA LEU A 155 27.04 -39.92 -5.42
C LEU A 155 27.33 -41.18 -6.25
N PRO A 156 28.62 -41.57 -6.44
CA PRO A 156 28.98 -42.78 -7.17
C PRO A 156 29.27 -43.97 -6.24
N LYS A 157 29.31 -45.16 -6.87
CA LYS A 157 29.79 -46.50 -6.44
C LYS A 157 28.66 -47.48 -6.12
N SER A 158 28.71 -48.78 -6.46
CA SER A 158 29.49 -49.62 -7.39
C SER A 158 28.92 -51.04 -7.21
N ALA A 159 29.02 -51.85 -8.28
CA ALA A 159 29.17 -53.31 -8.29
C ALA A 159 27.96 -54.25 -8.05
N ALA A 160 27.66 -55.01 -9.12
CA ALA A 160 27.41 -56.47 -9.22
C ALA A 160 26.39 -57.16 -8.27
N ASN A 161 25.48 -58.05 -8.73
CA ASN A 161 25.73 -59.22 -9.57
C ASN A 161 24.40 -59.87 -10.07
N LYS A 162 24.47 -60.47 -11.26
CA LYS A 162 23.76 -61.67 -11.82
C LYS A 162 22.41 -62.14 -11.23
N ALA A 163 21.37 -62.19 -12.07
CA ALA A 163 20.93 -63.38 -12.85
C ALA A 163 19.42 -63.36 -13.17
N GLY A 164 19.05 -63.67 -14.42
CA GLY A 164 17.76 -64.31 -14.73
C GLY A 164 16.89 -63.66 -15.81
N GLY A 165 17.05 -64.12 -17.06
CA GLY A 165 15.94 -64.42 -17.98
C GLY A 165 15.14 -63.28 -18.62
N ASN A 166 15.51 -62.94 -19.86
CA ASN A 166 14.57 -62.39 -20.85
C ASN A 166 13.75 -63.56 -21.44
N PRO A 167 12.51 -63.36 -21.91
CA PRO A 167 12.39 -62.88 -23.28
C PRO A 167 11.18 -61.96 -23.59
N ASN A 168 11.33 -61.24 -24.69
CA ASN A 168 10.29 -60.80 -25.63
C ASN A 168 9.50 -59.52 -25.28
N PHE A 169 9.99 -58.34 -25.69
CA PHE A 169 9.69 -57.65 -26.96
C PHE A 169 8.21 -57.24 -27.12
N GLY A 170 7.94 -55.93 -26.98
CA GLY A 170 6.63 -55.34 -27.26
C GLY A 170 6.58 -53.83 -27.05
N MET A 171 7.11 -53.09 -28.02
CA MET A 171 6.63 -51.78 -28.50
C MET A 171 6.51 -50.55 -27.56
N ASN A 172 7.24 -49.51 -27.98
CA ASN A 172 6.84 -48.09 -28.06
C ASN A 172 7.25 -47.12 -26.92
N MET A 173 8.40 -46.48 -27.14
CA MET A 173 8.81 -45.17 -26.64
C MET A 173 8.81 -44.25 -27.92
N PRO A 174 8.47 -42.94 -27.87
CA PRO A 174 9.25 -41.98 -27.10
C PRO A 174 8.49 -40.85 -26.37
N LEU A 175 9.11 -40.47 -25.25
CA LEU A 175 9.11 -39.13 -24.67
C LEU A 175 9.47 -38.08 -25.73
N MET A 176 8.70 -37.00 -25.83
CA MET A 176 9.13 -35.78 -26.52
C MET A 176 9.33 -34.66 -25.50
N CYS A 177 10.60 -34.30 -25.33
CA CYS A 177 11.07 -33.01 -24.85
C CYS A 177 10.79 -31.89 -25.87
N SER A 178 10.75 -30.67 -25.32
CA SER A 178 11.04 -29.36 -25.93
C SER A 178 10.08 -28.76 -26.96
N ALA A 179 9.51 -27.60 -26.60
CA ALA A 179 9.40 -26.45 -27.48
C ALA A 179 9.52 -25.17 -26.64
N PHE A 180 10.77 -24.73 -26.47
CA PHE A 180 11.13 -23.36 -26.13
C PHE A 180 11.37 -22.68 -27.48
N ASP A 181 10.54 -21.73 -27.89
CA ASP A 181 10.97 -20.74 -28.88
C ASP A 181 10.46 -19.35 -28.49
N THR A 182 11.43 -18.48 -28.27
CA THR A 182 11.29 -17.08 -27.90
C THR A 182 11.80 -16.28 -29.09
N SER A 183 10.94 -15.95 -30.06
CA SER A 183 11.28 -14.92 -31.06
C SER A 183 10.05 -14.41 -31.84
N ALA A 184 9.40 -13.37 -31.31
CA ALA A 184 8.53 -12.49 -32.10
C ALA A 184 8.74 -11.03 -31.67
N TRP A 185 9.91 -10.49 -32.02
CA TRP A 185 10.11 -9.06 -32.22
C TRP A 185 9.98 -8.75 -33.71
N LEU A 186 9.43 -7.57 -34.00
CA LEU A 186 9.28 -6.89 -35.30
C LEU A 186 7.96 -7.14 -36.05
N ASN A 187 6.98 -6.29 -35.73
CA ASN A 187 6.00 -5.84 -36.71
C ASN A 187 6.30 -4.36 -37.00
N ALA A 188 6.76 -4.08 -38.22
CA ALA A 188 6.86 -2.76 -38.79
C ALA A 188 6.04 -2.76 -40.09
N ALA A 189 4.96 -1.98 -40.09
CA ALA A 189 4.37 -1.33 -41.25
C ALA A 189 3.53 -0.15 -40.73
#